data_AF-D3DG07-F1
#
_entry.id   AF-D3DG07-F1
#
_cell.length_a   1.000
_cell.length_b   1.000
_cell.length_c   1.000
_cell.angle_alpha   90.00
_cell.angle_beta   90.00
_cell.angle_gamma   90.00
#
_symmetry.space_group_name_H-M   'P 1'
#
loop_
_entity.id
_entity.type
_entity.pdbx_description
1 polymer ?
#
loop_
_entity_poly.entity_id
_entity_poly.type
_entity_poly.pdbx_seq_one_letter_code
_entity_poly.pdbx_strand_id
1 'polypeptide(L)'
;MEFITVKTIDLNHLGEKWLELKKQRMQNLLKIALTDEALYREIMISLGYSKNKVNFLELAIITPYSEIRKLKEKSIIEKALLYRAGFIDDKNGLPDDFDFSLRMDKSVWIYKGIRPANFPEKRIEGISVLLSKTTECGLVNFFLERIKSEIGSKNLKKSLKSIMNFEGIGLSRKEEMFFNTIMPFMMVYSQDDEVQNFLRFMFENYPPLSENSLIKSFRLSYPEVKIENLKTYMGAILFQKTNPGQSS
;
A
#
# COMPACT_ATOMS: atom_id res chain seq x y z
N MET A 1 30.42 -27.65 25.25
CA MET A 1 30.13 -26.40 24.52
C MET A 1 29.50 -26.80 23.20
N GLU A 2 28.18 -26.91 23.17
CA GLU A 2 27.44 -27.09 21.93
C GLU A 2 27.45 -25.76 21.19
N PHE A 3 28.08 -25.75 20.02
CA PHE A 3 27.90 -24.68 19.05
C PHE A 3 26.42 -24.66 18.67
N ILE A 4 25.69 -23.64 19.12
CA ILE A 4 24.36 -23.34 18.62
C ILE A 4 24.51 -23.16 17.11
N THR A 5 24.05 -24.15 16.36
CA THR A 5 24.04 -24.13 14.91
C THR A 5 23.19 -22.95 14.49
N VAL A 6 23.79 -21.97 13.81
CA VAL A 6 23.04 -20.85 13.22
C VAL A 6 21.97 -21.47 12.33
N LYS A 7 20.70 -21.37 12.76
CA LYS A 7 19.55 -21.71 11.92
C LYS A 7 19.74 -20.92 10.62
N THR A 8 20.00 -21.59 9.52
CA THR A 8 20.18 -20.92 8.23
C THR A 8 18.91 -20.12 7.93
N ILE A 9 19.03 -18.79 7.88
CA ILE A 9 17.89 -17.92 7.63
C ILE A 9 17.48 -18.07 6.17
N ASP A 10 16.40 -18.82 5.93
CA ASP A 10 15.83 -18.98 4.59
C ASP A 10 14.91 -17.81 4.25
N LEU A 11 15.49 -16.74 3.69
CA LEU A 11 14.74 -15.57 3.25
C LEU A 11 13.78 -15.84 2.09
N ASN A 12 14.03 -16.87 1.27
CA ASN A 12 13.12 -17.22 0.18
C ASN A 12 11.83 -17.83 0.73
N HIS A 13 11.95 -18.78 1.65
CA HIS A 13 10.80 -19.36 2.34
C HIS A 13 10.02 -18.29 3.11
N LEU A 14 10.70 -17.39 3.82
CA LEU A 14 10.05 -16.30 4.54
C LEU A 14 9.38 -15.28 3.61
N GLY A 15 9.96 -15.04 2.43
CA GLY A 15 9.36 -14.23 1.37
C GLY A 15 8.03 -14.81 0.88
N GLU A 16 7.99 -16.11 0.57
CA GLU A 16 6.73 -16.79 0.20
C GLU A 16 5.70 -16.72 1.33
N LYS A 17 6.13 -16.99 2.57
CA LYS A 17 5.25 -16.90 3.73
C LYS A 17 4.68 -15.50 3.90
N TRP A 18 5.48 -14.45 3.67
CA TRP A 18 5.01 -13.08 3.69
C TRP A 18 3.93 -12.84 2.62
N LEU A 19 4.14 -13.34 1.40
CA LEU A 19 3.19 -13.18 0.30
C LEU A 19 1.87 -13.91 0.59
N GLU A 20 1.93 -15.13 1.12
CA GLU A 20 0.73 -15.88 1.50
C GLU A 20 -0.04 -15.20 2.63
N LEU A 21 0.63 -14.64 3.64
CA LEU A 21 -0.03 -13.84 4.68
C LEU A 21 -0.73 -12.59 4.08
N LYS A 22 -0.11 -11.96 3.07
CA LYS A 22 -0.71 -10.84 2.35
C LYS A 22 -1.94 -11.27 1.55
N LYS A 23 -1.85 -12.34 0.76
CA LYS A 23 -2.98 -12.88 -0.01
C LYS A 23 -4.13 -13.30 0.91
N GLN A 24 -3.85 -13.98 2.01
CA GLN A 24 -4.86 -14.39 3.00
C GLN A 24 -5.62 -13.18 3.57
N ARG A 25 -4.91 -12.07 3.85
CA ARG A 25 -5.56 -10.82 4.25
C ARG A 25 -6.50 -10.30 3.17
N MET A 26 -6.08 -10.27 1.90
CA MET A 26 -6.91 -9.78 0.79
C MET A 26 -8.15 -10.68 0.58
N GLN A 27 -7.97 -12.00 0.64
CA GLN A 27 -9.09 -12.96 0.58
C GLN A 27 -10.11 -12.71 1.69
N ASN A 28 -9.66 -12.47 2.93
CA ASN A 28 -10.55 -12.19 4.04
C ASN A 28 -11.28 -10.86 3.87
N LEU A 29 -10.61 -9.84 3.32
CA LEU A 29 -11.23 -8.55 3.05
C LEU A 29 -12.30 -8.63 1.96
N LEU A 30 -12.05 -9.39 0.89
CA LEU A 30 -13.01 -9.61 -0.20
C LEU A 30 -14.26 -10.39 0.22
N LYS A 31 -14.22 -11.12 1.35
CA LYS A 31 -15.42 -11.75 1.94
C LYS A 31 -16.39 -10.76 2.58
N ILE A 32 -15.91 -9.56 2.92
CA ILE A 32 -16.67 -8.59 3.75
C ILE A 32 -16.80 -7.20 3.10
N ALA A 33 -16.26 -7.00 1.90
CA ALA A 33 -16.30 -5.74 1.19
C ALA A 33 -16.36 -5.96 -0.32
N LEU A 34 -17.05 -5.06 -1.02
CA LEU A 34 -17.02 -4.99 -2.48
C LEU A 34 -15.59 -4.76 -2.96
N THR A 35 -15.26 -5.26 -4.14
CA THR A 35 -13.88 -5.34 -4.64
C THR A 35 -13.15 -3.99 -4.64
N ASP A 36 -13.78 -2.94 -5.19
CA ASP A 36 -13.17 -1.60 -5.21
C ASP A 36 -13.08 -0.99 -3.79
N GLU A 37 -14.06 -1.23 -2.93
CA GLU A 37 -14.03 -0.77 -1.53
C GLU A 37 -12.90 -1.44 -0.74
N ALA A 38 -12.69 -2.75 -0.97
CA ALA A 38 -11.61 -3.51 -0.38
C ALA A 38 -10.23 -2.94 -0.80
N LEU A 39 -10.03 -2.73 -2.11
CA LEU A 39 -8.79 -2.16 -2.61
C LEU A 39 -8.56 -0.73 -2.11
N TYR A 40 -9.62 0.10 -2.11
CA TYR A 40 -9.59 1.46 -1.60
C TYR A 40 -9.11 1.51 -0.14
N ARG A 41 -9.67 0.67 0.74
CA ARG A 41 -9.27 0.60 2.15
C ARG A 41 -7.79 0.23 2.31
N GLU A 42 -7.29 -0.75 1.55
CA GLU A 42 -5.87 -1.14 1.65
C GLU A 42 -4.94 -0.06 1.07
N ILE A 43 -5.36 0.67 0.03
CA ILE A 43 -4.63 1.83 -0.48
C ILE A 43 -4.57 2.90 0.61
N MET A 44 -5.69 3.24 1.24
CA MET A 44 -5.75 4.24 2.30
C MET A 44 -4.87 3.84 3.49
N ILE A 45 -4.95 2.59 3.97
CA ILE A 45 -4.05 2.06 5.02
C ILE A 45 -2.58 2.25 4.67
N SER A 46 -2.20 2.05 3.40
CA SER A 46 -0.81 2.17 2.94
C SER A 46 -0.26 3.61 3.02
N LEU A 47 -1.13 4.63 3.06
CA LEU A 47 -0.76 6.03 3.23
C LEU A 47 -0.35 6.36 4.67
N GLY A 48 -0.86 5.60 5.65
CA GLY A 48 -0.71 5.89 7.08
C GLY A 48 0.65 5.52 7.70
N TYR A 49 1.60 4.95 6.96
CA TYR A 49 2.88 4.46 7.50
C TYR A 49 2.69 3.57 8.73
N SER A 50 3.53 3.61 9.75
CA SER A 50 3.30 2.86 11.00
C SER A 50 2.35 3.56 11.97
N LYS A 51 2.16 4.89 11.86
CA LYS A 51 1.52 5.70 12.90
C LYS A 51 0.05 6.02 12.65
N ASN A 52 -0.35 6.20 11.39
CA ASN A 52 -1.69 6.65 11.00
C ASN A 52 -2.48 5.60 10.20
N LYS A 53 -2.09 4.31 10.21
CA LYS A 53 -2.81 3.27 9.43
C LYS A 53 -4.28 3.18 9.79
N VAL A 54 -4.56 3.18 11.09
CA VAL A 54 -5.91 3.06 11.62
C VAL A 54 -6.73 4.31 11.26
N ASN A 55 -6.13 5.49 11.38
CA ASN A 55 -6.79 6.75 11.02
C ASN A 55 -7.14 6.81 9.52
N PHE A 56 -6.23 6.38 8.64
CA PHE A 56 -6.56 6.31 7.20
C PHE A 56 -7.60 5.25 6.87
N LEU A 57 -7.64 4.13 7.61
CA LEU A 57 -8.72 3.15 7.46
C LEU A 57 -10.05 3.72 7.91
N GLU A 58 -10.09 4.41 9.05
CA GLU A 58 -11.29 5.08 9.54
C GLU A 58 -11.79 6.12 8.55
N LEU A 59 -10.89 6.95 8.00
CA LEU A 59 -11.21 7.89 6.92
C LEU A 59 -11.82 7.19 5.71
N ALA A 60 -11.26 6.04 5.31
CA ALA A 60 -11.77 5.25 4.19
C ALA A 60 -13.14 4.60 4.48
N ILE A 61 -13.45 4.32 5.74
CA ILE A 61 -14.74 3.76 6.16
C ILE A 61 -15.81 4.84 6.17
N ILE A 62 -15.52 6.03 6.71
CA ILE A 62 -16.49 7.13 6.76
C ILE A 62 -16.65 7.81 5.40
N THR A 63 -15.67 7.70 4.50
CA THR A 63 -15.76 8.19 3.11
C THR A 63 -15.63 7.02 2.12
N PRO A 64 -16.66 6.17 1.97
CA PRO A 64 -16.60 4.99 1.10
C PRO A 64 -16.21 5.34 -0.34
N TYR A 65 -15.56 4.40 -1.03
CA TYR A 65 -15.14 4.63 -2.41
C TYR A 65 -16.32 4.92 -3.35
N SER A 66 -17.47 4.30 -3.10
CA SER A 66 -18.73 4.58 -3.80
C SER A 66 -19.17 6.05 -3.70
N GLU A 67 -18.89 6.73 -2.59
CA GLU A 67 -19.11 8.17 -2.44
C GLU A 67 -18.05 8.96 -3.23
N ILE A 68 -16.77 8.59 -3.10
CA ILE A 68 -15.65 9.18 -3.87
C ILE A 68 -15.93 9.18 -5.38
N ARG A 69 -16.48 8.09 -5.92
CA ARG A 69 -16.82 7.98 -7.35
C ARG A 69 -17.85 9.02 -7.81
N LYS A 70 -18.77 9.45 -6.93
CA LYS A 70 -19.78 10.46 -7.25
C LYS A 70 -19.18 11.86 -7.36
N LEU A 71 -18.11 12.13 -6.63
CA LEU A 71 -17.46 13.44 -6.58
C LEU A 71 -16.72 13.79 -7.88
N LYS A 72 -16.18 12.78 -8.58
CA LYS A 72 -15.46 12.83 -9.88
C LYS A 72 -14.19 13.68 -9.87
N GLU A 73 -14.32 14.97 -9.58
CA GLU A 73 -13.26 15.96 -9.65
C GLU A 73 -12.26 15.84 -8.50
N LYS A 74 -10.97 15.94 -8.84
CA LYS A 74 -9.87 15.85 -7.86
C LYS A 74 -10.05 16.83 -6.70
N SER A 75 -10.38 18.09 -6.99
CA SER A 75 -10.54 19.14 -5.97
C SER A 75 -11.69 18.86 -5.00
N ILE A 76 -12.79 18.29 -5.49
CA ILE A 76 -13.95 17.93 -4.67
C ILE A 76 -13.63 16.70 -3.82
N ILE A 77 -12.97 15.68 -4.39
CA ILE A 77 -12.49 14.50 -3.67
C ILE A 77 -11.54 14.89 -2.54
N GLU A 78 -10.57 15.75 -2.84
CA GLU A 78 -9.60 16.26 -1.87
C GLU A 78 -10.31 17.00 -0.74
N LYS A 79 -11.24 17.90 -1.08
CA LYS A 79 -12.02 18.66 -0.10
C LYS A 79 -12.86 17.74 0.79
N ALA A 80 -13.55 16.76 0.22
CA ALA A 80 -14.36 15.81 0.97
C ALA A 80 -13.52 15.03 1.97
N LEU A 81 -12.36 14.51 1.54
CA LEU A 81 -11.44 13.78 2.41
C LEU A 81 -10.84 14.67 3.50
N LEU A 82 -10.44 15.90 3.18
CA LEU A 82 -9.91 16.85 4.17
C LEU A 82 -10.97 17.27 5.18
N TYR A 83 -12.23 17.45 4.75
CA TYR A 83 -13.35 17.76 5.63
C TYR A 83 -13.58 16.61 6.60
N ARG A 84 -13.76 15.38 6.08
CA ARG A 84 -13.99 14.16 6.88
C ARG A 84 -12.82 13.83 7.79
N ALA A 85 -11.60 14.18 7.40
CA ALA A 85 -10.41 14.04 8.24
C ALA A 85 -10.31 15.09 9.36
N GLY A 86 -11.17 16.11 9.41
CA GLY A 86 -11.08 17.15 10.44
C GLY A 86 -10.07 18.27 10.14
N PHE A 87 -9.54 18.34 8.92
CA PHE A 87 -8.51 19.35 8.58
C PHE A 87 -9.07 20.68 8.12
N ILE A 88 -10.30 20.69 7.58
CA ILE A 88 -11.01 21.89 7.14
C ILE A 88 -12.45 21.85 7.63
N ASP A 89 -13.04 23.03 7.88
CA ASP A 89 -14.45 23.19 8.22
C ASP A 89 -15.30 23.66 7.03
N ASP A 90 -14.66 24.07 5.94
CA ASP A 90 -15.33 24.63 4.76
C ASP A 90 -16.10 23.56 3.98
N LYS A 91 -17.42 23.77 3.88
CA LYS A 91 -18.37 22.89 3.19
C LYS A 91 -18.65 23.31 1.75
N ASN A 92 -18.26 24.52 1.35
CA ASN A 92 -18.68 25.11 0.08
C ASN A 92 -18.24 24.27 -1.12
N GLY A 93 -19.15 23.97 -2.05
CA GLY A 93 -18.82 23.19 -3.25
C GLY A 93 -18.68 21.68 -3.02
N LEU A 94 -18.95 21.18 -1.81
CA LEU A 94 -19.30 19.78 -1.62
C LEU A 94 -20.78 19.56 -2.01
N PRO A 95 -21.18 18.35 -2.46
CA PRO A 95 -22.55 18.06 -2.82
C PRO A 95 -23.55 18.32 -1.69
N ASP A 96 -24.77 18.71 -2.02
CA ASP A 96 -25.83 19.00 -1.03
C ASP A 96 -26.22 17.76 -0.22
N ASP A 97 -26.08 16.56 -0.80
CA ASP A 97 -26.35 15.27 -0.16
C ASP A 97 -25.14 14.70 0.60
N PHE A 98 -24.04 15.45 0.72
CA PHE A 98 -22.87 15.04 1.47
C PHE A 98 -23.16 15.01 2.98
N ASP A 99 -22.95 13.87 3.63
CA ASP A 99 -23.18 13.74 5.07
C ASP A 99 -22.09 14.49 5.86
N PHE A 100 -22.44 15.70 6.33
CA PHE A 100 -21.56 16.55 7.11
C PHE A 100 -21.44 16.16 8.59
N SER A 101 -22.26 15.21 9.07
CA SER A 101 -22.24 14.72 10.46
C SER A 101 -21.08 13.76 10.74
N LEU A 102 -20.65 13.05 9.70
CA LEU A 102 -19.52 12.13 9.76
C LEU A 102 -18.21 12.92 9.65
N ARG A 103 -17.39 12.89 10.69
CA ARG A 103 -16.10 13.59 10.72
C ARG A 103 -15.20 13.04 11.81
N MET A 104 -13.91 12.93 11.52
CA MET A 104 -12.87 12.58 12.49
C MET A 104 -12.43 13.82 13.27
N ASP A 105 -12.09 13.63 14.54
CA ASP A 105 -11.43 14.67 15.32
C ASP A 105 -9.99 14.88 14.81
N LYS A 106 -9.56 16.12 14.61
CA LYS A 106 -8.21 16.43 14.10
C LYS A 106 -7.09 15.87 14.99
N SER A 107 -7.32 15.72 16.28
CA SER A 107 -6.35 15.22 17.27
C SER A 107 -5.97 13.75 17.08
N VAL A 108 -6.77 12.97 16.35
CA VAL A 108 -6.47 11.55 16.10
C VAL A 108 -5.24 11.38 15.20
N TRP A 109 -4.88 12.41 14.42
CA TRP A 109 -3.77 12.37 13.49
C TRP A 109 -2.43 12.58 14.18
N ILE A 110 -1.51 11.64 13.99
CA ILE A 110 -0.19 11.67 14.60
C ILE A 110 0.80 12.37 13.67
N TYR A 111 1.40 13.47 14.13
CA TYR A 111 2.45 14.22 13.42
C TYR A 111 3.86 13.96 13.97
N LYS A 112 3.96 13.62 15.27
CA LYS A 112 5.26 13.47 15.96
C LYS A 112 6.15 12.46 15.24
N GLY A 113 7.33 12.89 14.81
CA GLY A 113 8.32 12.05 14.13
C GLY A 113 7.89 11.62 12.72
N ILE A 114 7.03 12.40 12.05
CA ILE A 114 6.72 12.30 10.62
C ILE A 114 7.35 13.51 9.92
N ARG A 115 7.96 13.31 8.74
CA ARG A 115 8.47 14.43 7.93
C ARG A 115 7.29 15.20 7.30
N PRO A 116 7.36 16.53 7.12
CA PRO A 116 6.25 17.33 6.59
C PRO A 116 5.63 16.80 5.28
N ALA A 117 6.46 16.32 4.34
CA ALA A 117 6.00 15.70 3.09
C ALA A 117 5.17 14.40 3.28
N ASN A 118 5.12 13.86 4.50
CA ASN A 118 4.38 12.67 4.87
C ASN A 118 3.19 12.97 5.79
N PHE A 119 2.88 14.24 6.05
CA PHE A 119 1.73 14.61 6.87
C PHE A 119 0.41 14.14 6.23
N PRO A 120 -0.61 13.79 7.05
CA PRO A 120 -1.84 13.19 6.54
C PRO A 120 -2.54 14.05 5.49
N GLU A 121 -2.62 15.36 5.69
CA GLU A 121 -3.25 16.29 4.74
C GLU A 121 -2.54 16.29 3.37
N LYS A 122 -1.20 16.18 3.35
CA LYS A 122 -0.42 16.07 2.11
C LYS A 122 -0.60 14.72 1.42
N ARG A 123 -0.85 13.67 2.20
CA ARG A 123 -1.18 12.34 1.67
C ARG A 123 -2.58 12.30 1.08
N ILE A 124 -3.54 12.99 1.70
CA ILE A 124 -4.90 13.16 1.19
C ILE A 124 -4.87 13.93 -0.14
N GLU A 125 -4.17 15.07 -0.20
CA GLU A 125 -3.95 15.83 -1.42
C GLU A 125 -3.36 14.94 -2.53
N GLY A 126 -2.32 14.17 -2.19
CA GLY A 126 -1.66 13.28 -3.15
C GLY A 126 -2.53 12.14 -3.66
N ILE A 127 -3.29 11.46 -2.79
CA ILE A 127 -4.12 10.31 -3.20
C ILE A 127 -5.34 10.75 -4.01
N SER A 128 -5.83 11.97 -3.81
CA SER A 128 -6.99 12.51 -4.55
C SER A 128 -6.78 12.51 -6.06
N VAL A 129 -5.53 12.58 -6.53
CA VAL A 129 -5.17 12.43 -7.95
C VAL A 129 -5.43 11.03 -8.48
N LEU A 130 -5.11 9.98 -7.70
CA LEU A 130 -5.41 8.61 -8.10
C LEU A 130 -6.93 8.41 -8.13
N LEU A 131 -7.61 8.82 -7.05
CA LEU A 131 -9.04 8.62 -6.88
C LEU A 131 -9.85 9.29 -8.00
N SER A 132 -9.48 10.50 -8.42
CA SER A 132 -10.16 11.17 -9.54
C SER A 132 -10.04 10.38 -10.85
N LYS A 133 -8.88 9.77 -11.10
CA LYS A 133 -8.61 8.96 -12.31
C LYS A 133 -9.34 7.61 -12.33
N THR A 134 -9.85 7.16 -11.19
CA THR A 134 -10.51 5.85 -11.08
C THR A 134 -12.02 5.94 -10.87
N THR A 135 -12.58 7.15 -10.82
CA THR A 135 -14.03 7.35 -10.58
C THR A 135 -14.90 6.68 -11.63
N GLU A 136 -14.51 6.72 -12.90
CA GLU A 136 -15.25 6.09 -14.00
C GLU A 136 -15.05 4.58 -14.05
N CYS A 137 -13.80 4.11 -14.13
CA CYS A 137 -13.46 2.71 -14.40
C CYS A 137 -13.33 1.83 -13.14
N GLY A 138 -13.25 2.40 -11.94
CA GLY A 138 -12.94 1.67 -10.70
C GLY A 138 -11.43 1.50 -10.47
N LEU A 139 -11.03 1.34 -9.20
CA LEU A 139 -9.63 1.14 -8.82
C LEU A 139 -9.10 -0.19 -9.35
N VAL A 140 -9.91 -1.24 -9.26
CA VAL A 140 -9.53 -2.59 -9.62
C VAL A 140 -9.23 -2.66 -11.12
N ASN A 141 -10.15 -2.19 -11.95
CA ASN A 141 -9.96 -2.18 -13.40
C ASN A 141 -8.79 -1.28 -13.81
N PHE A 142 -8.66 -0.09 -13.18
CA PHE A 142 -7.56 0.83 -13.44
C PHE A 142 -6.19 0.18 -13.28
N PHE A 143 -5.97 -0.56 -12.20
CA PHE A 143 -4.69 -1.24 -11.98
C PHE A 143 -4.54 -2.52 -12.79
N LEU A 144 -5.62 -3.28 -13.00
CA LEU A 144 -5.58 -4.52 -13.78
C LEU A 144 -5.14 -4.25 -15.22
N GLU A 145 -5.75 -3.27 -15.89
CA GLU A 145 -5.42 -2.93 -17.28
C GLU A 145 -3.97 -2.45 -17.43
N ARG A 146 -3.48 -1.68 -16.45
CA ARG A 146 -2.08 -1.25 -16.43
C ARG A 146 -1.11 -2.40 -16.21
N ILE A 147 -1.46 -3.36 -15.35
CA ILE A 147 -0.65 -4.57 -15.16
C ILE A 147 -0.60 -5.36 -16.46
N LYS A 148 -1.75 -5.58 -17.10
CA LYS A 148 -1.84 -6.28 -18.39
C LYS A 148 -0.99 -5.61 -19.48
N SER A 149 -0.98 -4.28 -19.54
CA SER A 149 -0.16 -3.54 -20.52
C SER A 149 1.35 -3.70 -20.35
N GLU A 150 1.80 -4.22 -19.21
CA GLU A 150 3.22 -4.41 -18.89
C GLU A 150 3.67 -5.87 -18.91
N ILE A 151 2.76 -6.81 -19.21
CA ILE A 151 3.08 -8.24 -19.33
C ILE A 151 4.13 -8.44 -20.43
N GLY A 152 5.13 -9.28 -20.13
CA GLY A 152 6.26 -9.55 -21.03
C GLY A 152 7.39 -8.52 -20.98
N SER A 153 7.23 -7.40 -20.26
CA SER A 153 8.31 -6.43 -20.08
C SER A 153 9.46 -7.01 -19.24
N LYS A 154 10.68 -6.87 -19.76
CA LYS A 154 11.91 -7.26 -19.04
C LYS A 154 12.42 -6.18 -18.08
N ASN A 155 11.95 -4.93 -18.21
CA ASN A 155 12.39 -3.82 -17.35
C ASN A 155 11.39 -3.57 -16.22
N LEU A 156 11.57 -4.30 -15.12
CA LEU A 156 10.62 -4.30 -14.01
C LEU A 156 10.45 -2.93 -13.33
N LYS A 157 11.52 -2.13 -13.23
CA LYS A 157 11.45 -0.76 -12.68
C LYS A 157 10.61 0.16 -13.57
N LYS A 158 10.76 0.04 -14.90
CA LYS A 158 9.96 0.81 -15.86
C LYS A 158 8.49 0.38 -15.79
N SER A 159 8.24 -0.93 -15.72
CA SER A 159 6.88 -1.46 -15.63
C SER A 159 6.16 -1.03 -14.36
N LEU A 160 6.81 -1.08 -13.20
CA LEU A 160 6.22 -0.54 -11.97
C LEU A 160 5.92 0.95 -12.09
N LYS A 161 6.84 1.74 -12.66
CA LYS A 161 6.61 3.18 -12.89
C LYS A 161 5.39 3.43 -13.79
N SER A 162 5.20 2.61 -14.82
CA SER A 162 4.05 2.69 -15.74
C SER A 162 2.74 2.31 -15.05
N ILE A 163 2.74 1.20 -14.30
CA ILE A 163 1.58 0.74 -13.51
C ILE A 163 1.18 1.79 -12.47
N MET A 164 2.15 2.37 -11.78
CA MET A 164 1.94 3.36 -10.73
C MET A 164 2.04 4.81 -11.25
N ASN A 165 1.73 5.06 -12.52
CA ASN A 165 1.86 6.39 -13.13
C ASN A 165 0.69 7.33 -12.78
N PHE A 166 0.70 7.86 -11.56
CA PHE A 166 -0.18 8.93 -11.09
C PHE A 166 0.60 9.91 -10.19
N GLU A 167 0.21 11.18 -10.12
CA GLU A 167 0.99 12.18 -9.37
C GLU A 167 0.69 12.16 -7.86
N GLY A 168 1.28 13.08 -7.10
CA GLY A 168 0.96 13.27 -5.67
C GLY A 168 1.63 12.28 -4.69
N ILE A 169 2.16 11.15 -5.18
CA ILE A 169 2.88 10.16 -4.37
C ILE A 169 4.28 9.89 -4.94
N GLY A 170 5.31 10.05 -4.11
CA GLY A 170 6.70 9.80 -4.48
C GLY A 170 6.97 8.33 -4.86
N LEU A 171 7.96 8.10 -5.73
CA LEU A 171 8.24 6.80 -6.33
C LEU A 171 8.47 5.67 -5.30
N SER A 172 9.30 5.90 -4.28
CA SER A 172 9.56 4.90 -3.23
C SER A 172 8.27 4.47 -2.52
N ARG A 173 7.33 5.39 -2.28
CA ARG A 173 6.02 5.07 -1.70
C ARG A 173 5.15 4.29 -2.67
N LYS A 174 5.21 4.58 -3.97
CA LYS A 174 4.50 3.80 -4.99
C LYS A 174 5.02 2.37 -5.07
N GLU A 175 6.33 2.16 -4.98
CA GLU A 175 6.91 0.81 -4.92
C GLU A 175 6.40 0.05 -3.70
N GLU A 176 6.48 0.67 -2.51
CA GLU A 176 5.95 0.06 -1.29
C GLU A 176 4.46 -0.25 -1.40
N MET A 177 3.65 0.68 -1.91
CA MET A 177 2.20 0.50 -2.11
C MET A 177 1.90 -0.61 -3.11
N PHE A 178 2.62 -0.66 -4.22
CA PHE A 178 2.44 -1.70 -5.23
C PHE A 178 2.66 -3.09 -4.61
N PHE A 179 3.82 -3.32 -4.00
CA PHE A 179 4.14 -4.65 -3.48
C PHE A 179 3.37 -5.02 -2.22
N ASN A 180 3.05 -4.07 -1.34
CA ASN A 180 2.33 -4.39 -0.09
C ASN A 180 0.81 -4.47 -0.24
N THR A 181 0.26 -3.85 -1.28
CA THR A 181 -1.18 -3.66 -1.46
C THR A 181 -1.64 -4.11 -2.85
N ILE A 182 -1.21 -3.44 -3.93
CA ILE A 182 -1.78 -3.67 -5.27
C ILE A 182 -1.47 -5.08 -5.78
N MET A 183 -0.21 -5.51 -5.75
CA MET A 183 0.23 -6.82 -6.22
C MET A 183 -0.50 -7.97 -5.50
N PRO A 184 -0.45 -8.12 -4.15
CA PRO A 184 -1.13 -9.22 -3.48
C PRO A 184 -2.65 -9.17 -3.65
N PHE A 185 -3.25 -7.98 -3.77
CA PHE A 185 -4.67 -7.85 -4.08
C PHE A 185 -4.98 -8.41 -5.47
N MET A 186 -4.23 -7.99 -6.49
CA MET A 186 -4.42 -8.46 -7.87
C MET A 186 -4.14 -9.95 -8.02
N MET A 187 -3.18 -10.50 -7.27
CA MET A 187 -2.93 -11.93 -7.21
C MET A 187 -4.08 -12.74 -6.61
N VAL A 188 -4.93 -12.13 -5.78
CA VAL A 188 -6.14 -12.79 -5.24
C VAL A 188 -7.35 -12.56 -6.14
N TYR A 189 -7.49 -11.35 -6.67
CA TYR A 189 -8.64 -10.95 -7.47
C TYR A 189 -8.61 -11.56 -8.88
N SER A 190 -7.47 -11.47 -9.58
CA SER A 190 -7.34 -11.90 -10.97
C SER A 190 -7.25 -13.41 -11.07
N GLN A 191 -8.07 -14.03 -11.91
CA GLN A 191 -7.93 -15.45 -12.29
C GLN A 191 -7.13 -15.63 -13.60
N ASP A 192 -6.58 -14.54 -14.13
CA ASP A 192 -5.80 -14.53 -15.37
C ASP A 192 -4.36 -15.02 -15.11
N ASP A 193 -3.99 -16.14 -15.74
CA ASP A 193 -2.68 -16.78 -15.57
C ASP A 193 -1.52 -15.88 -15.99
N GLU A 194 -1.67 -15.04 -17.03
CA GLU A 194 -0.60 -14.14 -17.48
C GLU A 194 -0.34 -13.05 -16.44
N VAL A 195 -1.42 -12.51 -15.84
CA VAL A 195 -1.33 -11.57 -14.72
C VAL A 195 -0.65 -12.23 -13.52
N GLN A 196 -1.04 -13.45 -13.15
CA GLN A 196 -0.44 -14.18 -12.03
C GLN A 196 1.05 -14.43 -12.25
N ASN A 197 1.42 -14.89 -13.44
CA ASN A 197 2.80 -15.17 -13.81
C ASN A 197 3.65 -13.88 -13.81
N PHE A 198 3.13 -12.78 -14.33
CA PHE A 198 3.83 -11.51 -14.32
C PHE A 198 4.04 -10.96 -12.89
N LEU A 199 3.01 -11.01 -12.04
CA LEU A 199 3.13 -10.54 -10.65
C LEU A 199 4.07 -11.42 -9.82
N ARG A 200 4.09 -12.74 -10.05
CA ARG A 200 5.09 -13.65 -9.46
C ARG A 200 6.50 -13.33 -9.95
N PHE A 201 6.66 -13.12 -11.25
CA PHE A 201 7.95 -12.72 -11.83
C PHE A 201 8.46 -11.41 -11.22
N MET A 202 7.59 -10.41 -11.06
CA MET A 202 7.90 -9.18 -10.34
C MET A 202 8.34 -9.46 -8.89
N PHE A 203 7.62 -10.32 -8.17
CA PHE A 203 7.96 -10.65 -6.78
C PHE A 203 9.35 -11.30 -6.63
N GLU A 204 9.70 -12.19 -7.54
CA GLU A 204 10.94 -12.96 -7.51
C GLU A 204 12.15 -12.19 -8.06
N ASN A 205 11.93 -11.23 -8.96
CA ASN A 205 13.02 -10.61 -9.73
C ASN A 205 13.12 -9.09 -9.56
N TYR A 206 12.13 -8.41 -8.96
CA TYR A 206 12.26 -6.98 -8.68
C TYR A 206 13.38 -6.75 -7.66
N PRO A 207 14.23 -5.72 -7.83
CA PRO A 207 15.31 -5.45 -6.89
C PRO A 207 14.79 -5.10 -5.48
N PRO A 208 15.61 -5.21 -4.43
CA PRO A 208 15.21 -4.83 -3.08
C PRO A 208 14.72 -3.37 -3.02
N LEU A 209 13.71 -3.13 -2.17
CA LEU A 209 13.19 -1.79 -1.95
C LEU A 209 14.18 -0.93 -1.16
N SER A 210 13.90 0.37 -1.05
CA SER A 210 14.69 1.29 -0.23
C SER A 210 14.80 0.81 1.22
N GLU A 211 16.00 0.88 1.78
CA GLU A 211 16.26 0.42 3.13
C GLU A 211 15.47 1.21 4.18
N ASN A 212 14.80 0.48 5.07
CA ASN A 212 14.22 0.99 6.30
C ASN A 212 15.01 0.52 7.52
N SER A 213 14.61 0.97 8.72
CA SER A 213 15.28 0.60 9.97
C SER A 213 15.34 -0.91 10.22
N LEU A 214 14.31 -1.67 9.81
CA LEU A 214 14.28 -3.13 9.97
C LEU A 214 15.34 -3.79 9.09
N ILE A 215 15.48 -3.35 7.84
CA ILE A 215 16.47 -3.90 6.91
C ILE A 215 17.89 -3.53 7.34
N LYS A 216 18.10 -2.31 7.82
CA LYS A 216 19.38 -1.89 8.38
C LYS A 216 19.76 -2.75 9.59
N SER A 217 18.82 -2.95 10.52
CA SER A 217 19.02 -3.84 11.66
C SER A 217 19.31 -5.27 11.23
N PHE A 218 18.57 -5.81 10.25
CA PHE A 218 18.80 -7.16 9.74
C PHE A 218 20.21 -7.33 9.17
N ARG A 219 20.69 -6.38 8.35
CA ARG A 219 22.04 -6.42 7.77
C ARG A 219 23.14 -6.31 8.81
N LEU A 220 22.90 -5.61 9.92
CA LEU A 220 23.84 -5.52 11.04
C LEU A 220 23.92 -6.83 11.82
N SER A 221 22.78 -7.46 12.09
CA SER A 221 22.72 -8.72 12.84
C SER A 221 23.15 -9.95 12.01
N TYR A 222 22.98 -9.89 10.68
CA TYR A 222 23.20 -11.03 9.77
C TYR A 222 23.94 -10.58 8.48
N PRO A 223 25.18 -10.08 8.59
CA PRO A 223 25.92 -9.50 7.46
C PRO A 223 26.21 -10.51 6.32
N GLU A 224 26.24 -11.80 6.63
CA GLU A 224 26.44 -12.89 5.68
C GLU A 224 25.19 -13.24 4.85
N VAL A 225 23.99 -12.87 5.32
CA VAL A 225 22.73 -13.20 4.65
C VAL A 225 22.39 -12.13 3.61
N LYS A 226 22.39 -12.51 2.33
CA LYS A 226 22.15 -11.60 1.21
C LYS A 226 20.66 -11.31 0.99
N ILE A 227 20.35 -10.04 0.73
CA ILE A 227 19.05 -9.57 0.25
C ILE A 227 19.24 -9.14 -1.21
N GLU A 228 18.80 -9.98 -2.14
CA GLU A 228 19.14 -9.86 -3.57
C GLU A 228 17.96 -9.35 -4.42
N ASN A 229 16.74 -9.62 -3.98
CA ASN A 229 15.50 -9.29 -4.67
C ASN A 229 14.38 -8.94 -3.67
N LEU A 230 13.22 -8.60 -4.19
CA LEU A 230 12.05 -8.25 -3.42
C LEU A 230 11.57 -9.40 -2.52
N LYS A 231 11.58 -10.65 -3.02
CA LYS A 231 11.21 -11.83 -2.24
C LYS A 231 12.06 -11.98 -0.98
N THR A 232 13.39 -11.97 -1.13
CA THR A 232 14.32 -12.03 0.02
C THR A 232 14.24 -10.80 0.90
N TYR A 233 14.00 -9.61 0.34
CA TYR A 233 13.74 -8.38 1.09
C TYR A 233 12.51 -8.51 2.00
N MET A 234 11.39 -9.02 1.47
CA MET A 234 10.18 -9.23 2.25
C MET A 234 10.34 -10.35 3.28
N GLY A 235 11.15 -11.37 2.96
CA GLY A 235 11.58 -12.39 3.92
C GLY A 235 12.30 -11.78 5.12
N ALA A 236 13.24 -10.86 4.88
CA ALA A 236 13.98 -10.18 5.95
C ALA A 236 13.07 -9.28 6.81
N ILE A 237 12.11 -8.60 6.18
CA ILE A 237 11.07 -7.83 6.89
C ILE A 237 10.23 -8.75 7.79
N LEU A 238 9.81 -9.92 7.30
CA LEU A 238 9.01 -10.87 8.08
C LEU A 238 9.82 -11.44 9.25
N PHE A 239 11.09 -11.78 9.02
CA PHE A 239 12.01 -12.25 10.05
C PHE A 239 12.11 -11.25 11.21
N GLN A 240 12.41 -9.99 10.90
CA GLN A 240 12.56 -8.93 11.91
C GLN A 240 11.26 -8.69 12.71
N LYS A 241 10.10 -8.76 12.04
CA LYS A 241 8.81 -8.59 12.72
C LYS A 241 8.43 -9.75 13.63
N THR A 242 8.91 -10.96 13.33
CA THR A 242 8.62 -12.16 14.13
C THR A 242 9.66 -12.39 15.23
N ASN A 243 10.81 -11.71 15.17
CA ASN A 243 11.89 -11.79 16.15
C ASN A 243 12.37 -10.40 16.60
N PRO A 244 11.51 -9.58 17.25
CA PRO A 244 11.82 -8.19 17.58
C PRO A 244 12.95 -7.99 18.62
N GLY A 245 13.41 -9.06 19.27
CA GLY A 245 14.39 -9.02 20.36
C GLY A 245 15.84 -9.34 20.00
N GLN A 246 16.17 -9.55 18.72
CA GLN A 246 17.56 -9.76 18.26
C GLN A 246 18.14 -8.52 17.56
N SER A 247 17.47 -7.37 17.75
CA SER A 247 17.72 -6.07 17.12
C SER A 247 18.25 -5.08 18.16
N SER A 248 19.22 -5.50 18.98
CA SER A 248 19.88 -4.67 20.00
C SER A 248 21.39 -4.81 19.89
#